data_AF-A0A5B6YQR7-F1
#
_entry.id   AF-A0A5B6YQR7-F1
#
_cell.length_a   1.000
_cell.length_b   1.000
_cell.length_c   1.000
_cell.angle_alpha   90.00
_cell.angle_beta   90.00
_cell.angle_gamma   90.00
#
_symmetry.space_group_name_H-M   'P 1'
#
loop_
_entity.id
_entity.type
_entity.pdbx_description
1 polymer ?
#
loop_
_entity_poly.entity_id
_entity_poly.type
_entity_poly.pdbx_seq_one_letter_code
_entity_poly.pdbx_strand_id
1 'polypeptide(L)'
;SLSLSLSLSRLLRKIEQVTFPRPSFSLSSLILYIERIYIHTHTHTQLYTQKSRRHIYQQMDRPRFVIEASEAESMAKESGLSVLQLLPSLVKPAQKLARPPISKYHVGAVGLGSDGRIFLGVNLEFPGLPLHHSVHAEQFLVTNLAVHGEPVLRYIAVSAAPCGHCRQFLQELRNASDIQILITSSENESEDEESEKFKPLSSILPNPFGPYDLLDKETPLLLEPHDNGLSLLSKTI
;
A
#
# COMPACT_ATOMS: atom_id res chain seq x y z
N SER A 1 7.06 -0.33 -45.65
CA SER A 1 6.53 0.63 -44.67
C SER A 1 5.01 0.81 -44.69
N LEU A 2 4.22 0.12 -45.53
CA LEU A 2 2.74 0.14 -45.44
C LEU A 2 2.11 -1.05 -44.70
N SER A 3 2.77 -2.23 -44.58
CA SER A 3 2.15 -3.40 -43.93
C SER A 3 2.15 -3.36 -42.39
N LEU A 4 3.07 -2.62 -41.77
CA LEU A 4 3.10 -2.39 -40.31
C LEU A 4 1.97 -1.45 -39.84
N SER A 5 1.61 -0.45 -40.66
CA SER A 5 0.53 0.50 -40.36
C SER A 5 -0.85 -0.16 -40.38
N LEU A 6 -1.11 -1.07 -41.32
CA LEU A 6 -2.35 -1.84 -41.43
C LEU A 6 -2.52 -2.90 -40.32
N SER A 7 -1.42 -3.39 -39.74
CA SER A 7 -1.46 -4.33 -38.62
C SER A 7 -1.82 -3.63 -37.30
N LEU A 8 -1.24 -2.43 -37.06
CA LEU A 8 -1.51 -1.65 -35.85
C LEU A 8 -2.96 -1.12 -35.80
N SER A 9 -3.49 -0.67 -36.93
CA SER A 9 -4.86 -0.16 -37.01
C SER A 9 -5.94 -1.24 -36.91
N ARG A 10 -5.62 -2.50 -37.29
CA ARG A 10 -6.48 -3.66 -37.00
C ARG A 10 -6.40 -4.12 -35.55
N LEU A 11 -5.25 -3.94 -34.88
CA LEU A 11 -5.07 -4.24 -33.46
C LEU A 11 -5.81 -3.22 -32.57
N LEU A 12 -5.75 -1.93 -32.92
CA LEU A 12 -6.43 -0.86 -32.19
C LEU A 12 -7.97 -0.96 -32.27
N ARG A 13 -8.53 -1.32 -33.43
CA ARG A 13 -9.99 -1.57 -33.56
C ARG A 13 -10.47 -2.80 -32.78
N LYS A 14 -9.59 -3.76 -32.49
CA LYS A 14 -9.92 -4.92 -31.65
C LYS A 14 -9.91 -4.58 -30.16
N ILE A 15 -9.20 -3.52 -29.76
CA ILE A 15 -9.17 -3.01 -28.38
C ILE A 15 -10.40 -2.13 -28.11
N GLU A 16 -10.88 -1.36 -29.09
CA GLU A 16 -12.09 -0.53 -28.97
C GLU A 16 -13.42 -1.32 -28.90
N GLN A 17 -13.44 -2.61 -29.26
CA GLN A 17 -14.66 -3.44 -29.19
C GLN A 17 -14.75 -4.32 -27.94
N VAL A 18 -13.80 -4.23 -27.01
CA VAL A 18 -13.93 -4.88 -25.71
C VAL A 18 -14.82 -3.99 -24.84
N THR A 19 -16.12 -4.28 -24.85
CA THR A 19 -17.07 -3.76 -23.87
C THR A 19 -16.67 -4.27 -22.49
N PHE A 20 -16.15 -3.38 -21.65
CA PHE A 20 -15.84 -3.72 -20.26
C PHE A 20 -17.13 -3.69 -19.44
N PRO A 21 -17.57 -4.82 -18.83
CA PRO A 21 -18.65 -4.76 -17.86
C PRO A 21 -18.20 -3.89 -16.68
N ARG A 22 -19.08 -3.01 -16.22
CA ARG A 22 -18.85 -2.15 -15.04
C ARG A 22 -18.38 -3.04 -13.87
N PRO A 23 -17.19 -2.85 -13.30
CA PRO A 23 -16.84 -3.53 -12.07
C PRO A 23 -17.39 -2.70 -10.91
N SER A 24 -18.25 -3.31 -10.11
CA SER A 24 -18.35 -2.96 -8.69
C SER A 24 -16.98 -3.20 -8.07
N PHE A 25 -16.22 -2.12 -7.83
CA PHE A 25 -14.89 -2.21 -7.25
C PHE A 25 -15.02 -2.53 -5.75
N SER A 26 -14.64 -3.74 -5.37
CA SER A 26 -14.34 -4.11 -3.98
C SER A 26 -12.83 -3.97 -3.74
N LEU A 27 -12.43 -3.60 -2.52
CA LEU A 27 -11.03 -3.58 -2.05
C LEU A 27 -10.30 -4.91 -2.33
N SER A 28 -11.02 -6.04 -2.26
CA SER A 28 -10.49 -7.37 -2.60
C SER A 28 -10.11 -7.48 -4.08
N SER A 29 -10.86 -6.81 -4.97
CA SER A 29 -10.58 -6.78 -6.40
C SER A 29 -9.35 -5.93 -6.74
N LEU A 30 -9.07 -4.90 -5.93
CA LEU A 30 -7.87 -4.07 -6.09
C LEU A 30 -6.60 -4.87 -5.75
N ILE A 31 -6.63 -5.71 -4.72
CA ILE A 31 -5.50 -6.59 -4.35
C ILE A 31 -5.27 -7.64 -5.43
N LEU A 32 -6.31 -8.34 -5.88
CA LEU A 32 -6.17 -9.30 -6.99
C LEU A 32 -5.72 -8.62 -8.29
N TYR A 33 -6.08 -7.36 -8.50
CA TYR A 33 -5.62 -6.55 -9.62
C TYR A 33 -4.13 -6.18 -9.47
N ILE A 34 -3.67 -5.83 -8.27
CA ILE A 34 -2.25 -5.59 -7.96
C ILE A 34 -1.44 -6.89 -8.14
N GLU A 35 -1.94 -8.03 -7.65
CA GLU A 35 -1.33 -9.35 -7.87
C GLU A 35 -1.28 -9.71 -9.37
N ARG A 36 -2.33 -9.39 -10.14
CA ARG A 36 -2.34 -9.59 -11.60
C ARG A 36 -1.39 -8.67 -12.35
N ILE A 37 -1.25 -7.40 -11.95
CA ILE A 37 -0.27 -6.47 -12.52
C ILE A 37 1.15 -6.99 -12.27
N TYR A 38 1.45 -7.51 -11.08
CA TYR A 38 2.75 -8.10 -10.75
C TYR A 38 3.14 -9.23 -11.72
N ILE A 39 2.19 -10.09 -12.08
CA ILE A 39 2.37 -11.17 -13.05
C ILE A 39 2.56 -10.60 -14.47
N HIS A 40 1.75 -9.62 -14.87
CA HIS A 40 1.73 -9.15 -16.26
C HIS A 40 2.97 -8.33 -16.64
N THR A 41 3.50 -7.49 -15.73
CA THR A 41 4.71 -6.70 -16.01
C THR A 41 5.98 -7.56 -16.09
N HIS A 42 6.02 -8.72 -15.42
CA HIS A 42 7.14 -9.66 -15.53
C HIS A 42 7.12 -10.51 -16.81
N THR A 43 5.96 -10.66 -17.45
CA THR A 43 5.86 -11.47 -18.69
C THR A 43 6.34 -10.74 -19.95
N HIS A 44 6.56 -9.42 -19.91
CA HIS A 44 6.77 -8.63 -21.13
C HIS A 44 8.23 -8.26 -21.47
N THR A 45 9.23 -8.74 -20.71
CA THR A 45 10.64 -8.35 -20.90
C THR A 45 11.58 -9.47 -21.38
N GLN A 46 11.11 -10.68 -21.73
CA GLN A 46 12.00 -11.70 -22.31
C GLN A 46 11.31 -12.55 -23.38
N LEU A 47 11.21 -12.01 -24.60
CA LEU A 47 11.11 -12.83 -25.81
C LEU A 47 12.50 -12.86 -26.44
N TYR A 48 13.33 -13.84 -26.05
CA TYR A 48 14.16 -14.64 -26.95
C TYR A 48 15.02 -15.64 -26.14
N THR A 49 15.18 -16.85 -26.70
CA THR A 49 16.10 -17.94 -26.33
C THR A 49 15.73 -18.91 -25.18
N GLN A 50 14.97 -19.94 -25.60
CA GLN A 50 15.19 -21.39 -25.39
C GLN A 50 15.30 -22.01 -23.99
N LYS A 51 14.15 -22.57 -23.56
CA LYS A 51 13.85 -23.98 -23.22
C LYS A 51 14.61 -24.74 -22.11
N SER A 52 15.62 -24.17 -21.44
CA SER A 52 16.25 -24.81 -20.25
C SER A 52 15.98 -24.11 -18.91
N ARG A 53 15.17 -23.05 -18.88
CA ARG A 53 14.89 -22.26 -17.67
C ARG A 53 13.58 -22.59 -16.94
N ARG A 54 12.82 -23.60 -17.38
CA ARG A 54 11.50 -23.90 -16.82
C ARG A 54 11.49 -24.37 -15.35
N HIS A 55 12.62 -24.83 -14.82
CA HIS A 55 12.73 -25.27 -13.42
C HIS A 55 13.39 -24.26 -12.48
N ILE A 56 13.91 -23.13 -12.99
CA ILE A 56 14.62 -22.13 -12.15
C ILE A 56 13.70 -20.96 -11.75
N TYR A 57 12.54 -20.81 -12.39
CA TYR A 57 11.60 -19.72 -12.14
C TYR A 57 10.44 -20.06 -11.19
N GLN A 58 10.52 -21.19 -10.47
CA GLN A 58 9.43 -21.66 -9.60
C GLN A 58 9.55 -21.21 -8.13
N GLN A 59 10.48 -20.30 -7.81
CA GLN A 59 10.66 -19.71 -6.47
C GLN A 59 11.23 -18.28 -6.55
N MET A 60 10.62 -17.41 -7.36
CA MET A 60 10.80 -15.97 -7.12
C MET A 60 9.86 -15.58 -5.98
N ASP A 61 10.44 -15.35 -4.80
CA ASP A 61 9.76 -14.90 -3.58
C ASP A 61 8.72 -13.83 -3.94
N ARG A 62 7.45 -14.10 -3.67
CA ARG A 62 6.42 -13.08 -3.82
C ARG A 62 6.73 -11.97 -2.81
N PRO A 63 6.64 -10.68 -3.20
CA PRO A 63 6.87 -9.61 -2.24
C PRO A 63 5.87 -9.75 -1.09
N ARG A 64 6.40 -9.90 0.13
CA ARG A 64 5.60 -9.98 1.36
C ARG A 64 5.27 -8.58 1.84
N PHE A 65 4.00 -8.32 2.09
CA PHE A 65 3.51 -7.04 2.64
C PHE A 65 3.18 -7.13 4.13
N VAL A 66 3.34 -8.30 4.74
CA VAL A 66 3.13 -8.54 6.16
C VAL A 66 4.29 -9.38 6.70
N ILE A 67 4.86 -8.93 7.80
CA ILE A 67 5.84 -9.65 8.60
C ILE A 67 5.13 -10.05 9.90
N GLU A 68 5.11 -11.35 10.18
CA GLU A 68 4.46 -11.89 11.37
C GLU A 68 5.17 -11.41 12.64
N ALA A 69 4.44 -11.30 13.75
CA ALA A 69 4.98 -10.75 14.99
C ALA A 69 6.24 -11.48 15.47
N SER A 70 6.24 -12.83 15.41
CA SER A 70 7.40 -13.64 15.80
C SER A 70 8.61 -13.44 14.88
N GLU A 71 8.39 -13.20 13.59
CA GLU A 71 9.44 -12.89 12.63
C GLU A 71 9.99 -11.48 12.87
N ALA A 72 9.12 -10.50 13.10
CA ALA A 72 9.50 -9.14 13.45
C ALA A 72 10.35 -9.10 14.74
N GLU A 73 9.97 -9.86 15.76
CA GLU A 73 10.74 -10.02 17.00
C GLU A 73 12.11 -10.66 16.74
N SER A 74 12.16 -11.68 15.89
CA SER A 74 13.41 -12.37 15.55
C SER A 74 14.37 -11.45 14.79
N MET A 75 13.87 -10.72 13.78
CA MET A 75 14.63 -9.72 13.04
C MET A 75 15.15 -8.59 13.93
N ALA A 76 14.31 -8.10 14.85
CA ALA A 76 14.68 -7.07 15.80
C ALA A 76 15.80 -7.56 16.72
N LYS A 77 15.67 -8.77 17.27
CA LYS A 77 16.67 -9.40 18.13
C LYS A 77 18.01 -9.62 17.42
N GLU A 78 17.99 -10.12 16.19
CA GLU A 78 19.20 -10.31 15.37
C GLU A 78 19.93 -8.99 15.08
N SER A 79 19.18 -7.89 14.98
CA SER A 79 19.71 -6.55 14.75
C SER A 79 20.06 -5.81 16.05
N GLY A 80 19.81 -6.39 17.23
CA GLY A 80 20.00 -5.72 18.52
C GLY A 80 19.05 -4.55 18.78
N LEU A 81 17.88 -4.53 18.12
CA LEU A 81 16.88 -3.47 18.17
C LEU A 81 15.59 -3.97 18.84
N SER A 82 14.72 -3.04 19.26
CA SER A 82 13.30 -3.33 19.45
C SER A 82 12.56 -3.37 18.11
N VAL A 83 11.37 -3.99 18.07
CA VAL A 83 10.52 -4.02 16.86
C VAL A 83 10.18 -2.61 16.38
N LEU A 84 9.94 -1.66 17.30
CA LEU A 84 9.69 -0.27 16.95
C LEU A 84 10.90 0.39 16.28
N GLN A 85 12.10 0.15 16.80
CA GLN A 85 13.35 0.65 16.22
C GLN A 85 13.71 -0.05 14.90
N LEU A 86 13.13 -1.22 14.60
CA LEU A 86 13.32 -1.92 13.34
C LEU A 86 12.59 -1.24 12.18
N LEU A 87 11.41 -0.65 12.42
CA LEU A 87 10.52 -0.10 11.37
C LEU A 87 11.23 0.81 10.34
N PRO A 88 12.07 1.79 10.74
CA PRO A 88 12.70 2.71 9.79
C PRO A 88 13.64 1.99 8.81
N SER A 89 14.31 0.92 9.26
CA SER A 89 15.22 0.13 8.42
C SER A 89 14.48 -0.62 7.30
N LEU A 90 13.18 -0.87 7.47
CA LEU A 90 12.32 -1.56 6.51
C LEU A 90 11.72 -0.62 5.45
N VAL A 91 11.77 0.70 5.65
CA VAL A 91 11.17 1.69 4.74
C VAL A 91 11.83 1.66 3.36
N LYS A 92 13.16 1.67 3.30
CA LYS A 92 13.92 1.65 2.02
C LYS A 92 13.70 0.35 1.23
N PRO A 93 13.70 -0.84 1.85
CA PRO A 93 13.19 -2.06 1.20
C PRO A 93 11.76 -1.92 0.66
N ALA A 94 10.83 -1.36 1.44
CA ALA A 94 9.43 -1.19 1.03
C ALA A 94 9.29 -0.26 -0.21
N GLN A 95 10.08 0.81 -0.31
CA GLN A 95 10.07 1.70 -1.48
C GLN A 95 10.30 0.96 -2.82
N LYS A 96 11.08 -0.14 -2.83
CA LYS A 96 11.33 -0.94 -4.05
C LYS A 96 10.07 -1.64 -4.58
N LEU A 97 9.05 -1.78 -3.73
CA LEU A 97 7.77 -2.40 -4.07
C LEU A 97 6.76 -1.40 -4.67
N ALA A 98 7.04 -0.09 -4.61
CA ALA A 98 6.19 0.94 -5.19
C ALA A 98 6.04 0.81 -6.71
N ARG A 99 4.91 1.32 -7.23
CA ARG A 99 4.63 1.36 -8.67
C ARG A 99 4.18 2.77 -9.09
N PRO A 100 5.11 3.74 -9.19
CA PRO A 100 4.80 5.11 -9.60
C PRO A 100 5.25 5.41 -11.05
N PRO A 101 4.61 4.84 -12.09
CA PRO A 101 5.01 5.09 -13.46
C PRO A 101 4.88 6.55 -13.92
N ILE A 102 4.12 7.40 -13.23
CA ILE A 102 3.91 8.80 -13.59
C ILE A 102 5.00 9.67 -12.95
N SER A 103 5.11 9.67 -11.62
CA SER A 103 6.05 10.55 -10.89
C SER A 103 7.47 10.02 -10.83
N LYS A 104 7.65 8.69 -10.96
CA LYS A 104 8.90 7.97 -10.64
C LYS A 104 9.37 8.15 -9.19
N TYR A 105 8.54 8.73 -8.33
CA TYR A 105 8.85 8.98 -6.93
C TYR A 105 8.35 7.81 -6.07
N HIS A 106 9.29 7.05 -5.51
CA HIS A 106 8.99 5.81 -4.79
C HIS A 106 8.79 6.11 -3.30
N VAL A 107 7.59 5.88 -2.80
CA VAL A 107 7.23 6.08 -1.39
C VAL A 107 6.93 4.74 -0.74
N GLY A 108 7.56 4.50 0.40
CA GLY A 108 7.34 3.33 1.25
C GLY A 108 6.88 3.75 2.62
N ALA A 109 5.92 3.02 3.18
CA ALA A 109 5.45 3.17 4.55
C ALA A 109 5.50 1.81 5.24
N VAL A 110 5.81 1.82 6.53
CA VAL A 110 5.89 0.62 7.36
C VAL A 110 5.14 0.90 8.65
N GLY A 111 4.12 0.10 8.95
CA GLY A 111 3.26 0.26 10.12
C GLY A 111 3.39 -0.89 11.10
N LEU A 112 3.25 -0.59 12.40
CA LEU A 112 3.17 -1.59 13.46
C LEU A 112 1.73 -1.70 13.96
N GLY A 113 1.16 -2.90 13.83
CA GLY A 113 -0.15 -3.25 14.37
C GLY A 113 -0.13 -3.42 15.89
N SER A 114 -1.31 -3.50 16.50
CA SER A 114 -1.44 -3.77 17.93
C SER A 114 -1.06 -5.18 18.33
N ASP A 115 -1.13 -6.14 17.40
CA ASP A 115 -0.76 -7.54 17.58
C ASP A 115 0.73 -7.84 17.33
N GLY A 116 1.53 -6.82 17.04
CA GLY A 116 2.96 -6.94 16.81
C GLY A 116 3.36 -7.25 15.36
N ARG A 117 2.41 -7.49 14.44
CA ARG A 117 2.72 -7.62 13.02
C ARG A 117 3.17 -6.29 12.43
N ILE A 118 4.09 -6.38 11.46
CA ILE A 118 4.53 -5.23 10.65
C ILE A 118 3.86 -5.30 9.29
N PHE A 119 3.29 -4.19 8.86
CA PHE A 119 2.61 -4.03 7.58
C PHE A 119 3.37 -3.07 6.69
N LEU A 120 3.45 -3.38 5.40
CA LEU A 120 4.10 -2.52 4.41
C LEU A 120 3.03 -1.80 3.58
N GLY A 121 3.35 -0.56 3.20
CA GLY A 121 2.58 0.29 2.31
C GLY A 121 3.43 0.91 1.23
N VAL A 122 2.87 1.06 0.03
CA VAL A 122 3.58 1.62 -1.13
C VAL A 122 2.66 2.48 -1.98
N ASN A 123 3.23 3.48 -2.67
CA ASN A 123 2.44 4.26 -3.60
C ASN A 123 2.24 3.54 -4.95
N LEU A 124 1.05 3.71 -5.51
CA LEU A 124 0.61 3.17 -6.79
C LEU A 124 0.03 4.30 -7.65
N GLU A 125 0.43 4.35 -8.92
CA GLU A 125 -0.10 5.32 -9.89
C GLU A 125 -0.57 4.59 -11.15
N PHE A 126 -1.64 5.10 -11.75
CA PHE A 126 -2.32 4.44 -12.86
C PHE A 126 -2.31 5.34 -14.10
N PRO A 127 -1.42 5.08 -15.08
CA PRO A 127 -1.37 5.85 -16.32
C PRO A 127 -2.71 5.84 -17.05
N GLY A 128 -3.14 7.00 -17.55
CA GLY A 128 -4.39 7.15 -18.27
C GLY A 128 -5.63 7.32 -17.39
N LEU A 129 -5.51 7.24 -16.06
CA LEU A 129 -6.56 7.63 -15.12
C LEU A 129 -6.28 9.01 -14.51
N PRO A 130 -7.33 9.76 -14.12
CA PRO A 130 -7.16 10.96 -13.30
C PRO A 130 -6.40 10.66 -11.99
N LEU A 131 -5.59 11.62 -11.53
CA LEU A 131 -4.68 11.46 -10.39
C LEU A 131 -5.34 11.05 -9.07
N HIS A 132 -6.64 11.34 -8.89
CA HIS A 132 -7.38 10.92 -7.71
C HIS A 132 -7.62 9.40 -7.62
N HIS A 133 -7.21 8.63 -8.64
CA HIS A 133 -7.17 7.16 -8.57
C HIS A 133 -5.85 6.63 -8.00
N SER A 134 -4.81 7.46 -7.88
CA SER A 134 -3.55 7.05 -7.28
C SER A 134 -3.75 6.67 -5.81
N VAL A 135 -2.96 5.69 -5.35
CA VAL A 135 -2.97 5.23 -3.95
C VAL A 135 -1.65 5.64 -3.33
N HIS A 136 -1.70 6.33 -2.20
CA HIS A 136 -0.51 6.73 -1.46
C HIS A 136 -0.03 5.59 -0.56
N ALA A 137 1.25 5.62 -0.13
CA ALA A 137 1.82 4.54 0.66
C ALA A 137 1.09 4.34 2.00
N GLU A 138 0.61 5.41 2.61
CA GLU A 138 -0.14 5.44 3.86
C GLU A 138 -1.56 4.86 3.68
N GLN A 139 -2.23 5.18 2.56
CA GLN A 139 -3.53 4.59 2.23
C GLN A 139 -3.41 3.09 1.96
N PHE A 140 -2.36 2.69 1.22
CA PHE A 140 -2.04 1.28 1.00
C PHE A 140 -1.80 0.59 2.34
N LEU A 141 -0.99 1.19 3.22
CA LEU A 141 -0.67 0.64 4.54
C LEU A 141 -1.95 0.34 5.33
N VAL A 142 -2.82 1.33 5.50
CA VAL A 142 -4.10 1.15 6.24
C VAL A 142 -4.99 0.11 5.57
N THR A 143 -5.04 0.08 4.24
CA THR A 143 -5.80 -0.95 3.50
C THR A 143 -5.22 -2.34 3.76
N ASN A 144 -3.89 -2.46 3.83
CA ASN A 144 -3.18 -3.70 4.12
C ASN A 144 -3.50 -4.20 5.54
N LEU A 145 -3.59 -3.30 6.54
CA LEU A 145 -4.08 -3.65 7.88
C LEU A 145 -5.53 -4.17 7.82
N ALA A 146 -6.41 -3.44 7.13
CA ALA A 146 -7.84 -3.76 7.06
C ALA A 146 -8.10 -5.17 6.51
N VAL A 147 -7.44 -5.54 5.40
CA VAL A 147 -7.64 -6.85 4.77
C VAL A 147 -7.01 -8.01 5.55
N HIS A 148 -6.11 -7.71 6.48
CA HIS A 148 -5.51 -8.67 7.40
C HIS A 148 -6.14 -8.63 8.80
N GLY A 149 -7.26 -7.91 8.95
CA GLY A 149 -8.04 -7.84 10.19
C GLY A 149 -7.29 -7.17 11.35
N GLU A 150 -6.32 -6.30 11.08
CA GLU A 150 -5.63 -5.54 12.13
C GLU A 150 -6.47 -4.30 12.51
N PRO A 151 -6.97 -4.21 13.76
CA PRO A 151 -7.87 -3.14 14.16
C PRO A 151 -7.16 -1.82 14.51
N VAL A 152 -5.85 -1.84 14.77
CA VAL A 152 -5.16 -0.67 15.33
C VAL A 152 -3.78 -0.46 14.71
N LEU A 153 -3.56 0.73 14.16
CA LEU A 153 -2.25 1.21 13.72
C LEU A 153 -1.63 2.11 14.79
N ARG A 154 -0.49 1.73 15.36
CA ARG A 154 0.15 2.52 16.43
C ARG A 154 1.28 3.43 15.93
N TYR A 155 2.12 2.89 15.06
CA TYR A 155 3.33 3.56 14.58
C TYR A 155 3.44 3.45 13.06
N ILE A 156 3.93 4.50 12.41
CA ILE A 156 4.21 4.55 10.98
C ILE A 156 5.61 5.14 10.77
N ALA A 157 6.50 4.39 10.11
CA ALA A 157 7.71 4.93 9.52
C ALA A 157 7.48 5.11 8.01
N VAL A 158 7.74 6.29 7.46
CA VAL A 158 7.44 6.62 6.06
C VAL A 158 8.61 7.32 5.38
N SER A 159 8.82 7.04 4.10
CA SER A 159 9.98 7.53 3.35
C SER A 159 9.91 9.00 2.98
N ALA A 160 8.77 9.66 3.15
CA ALA A 160 8.55 11.07 2.85
C ALA A 160 7.43 11.61 3.74
N ALA A 161 7.42 12.92 3.99
CA ALA A 161 6.39 13.53 4.84
C ALA A 161 4.98 13.25 4.29
N PRO A 162 4.03 12.73 5.09
CA PRO A 162 2.67 12.50 4.64
C PRO A 162 2.03 13.79 4.13
N CYS A 163 1.40 13.74 2.97
CA CYS A 163 0.68 14.88 2.42
C CYS A 163 -0.64 15.13 3.17
N GLY A 164 -1.25 16.30 2.99
CA GLY A 164 -2.51 16.65 3.67
C GLY A 164 -3.63 15.63 3.44
N HIS A 165 -3.72 15.06 2.23
CA HIS A 165 -4.67 13.99 1.90
C HIS A 165 -4.48 12.74 2.79
N CYS A 166 -3.23 12.30 3.00
CA CYS A 166 -2.96 11.14 3.84
C CYS A 166 -3.16 11.44 5.32
N ARG A 167 -2.76 12.64 5.78
CA ARG A 167 -3.02 13.08 7.16
C ARG A 167 -4.51 13.07 7.47
N GLN A 168 -5.32 13.56 6.54
CA GLN A 168 -6.77 13.57 6.64
C GLN A 168 -7.36 12.15 6.59
N PHE A 169 -6.88 11.31 5.67
CA PHE A 169 -7.32 9.91 5.59
C PHE A 169 -7.04 9.12 6.87
N LEU A 170 -5.92 9.38 7.56
CA LEU A 170 -5.62 8.77 8.85
C LEU A 170 -6.57 9.19 9.98
N GLN A 171 -7.28 10.33 9.86
CA GLN A 171 -8.30 10.74 10.85
C GLN A 171 -9.51 9.81 10.89
N GLU A 172 -9.69 8.97 9.87
CA GLU A 172 -10.74 7.95 9.85
C GLU A 172 -10.47 6.77 10.79
N LEU A 173 -9.29 6.73 11.44
CA LEU A 173 -8.90 5.70 12.42
C LEU A 173 -9.27 6.11 13.86
N ARG A 174 -9.61 5.13 14.70
CA ARG A 174 -9.81 5.37 16.12
C ARG A 174 -8.51 5.87 16.77
N ASN A 175 -8.61 6.92 17.59
CA ASN A 175 -7.48 7.58 18.26
C ASN A 175 -6.39 8.07 17.28
N ALA A 176 -6.78 8.49 16.07
CA ALA A 176 -5.86 8.94 15.03
C ALA A 176 -4.82 9.96 15.51
N SER A 177 -5.20 10.89 16.39
CA SER A 177 -4.31 11.93 16.94
C SER A 177 -3.06 11.38 17.63
N ASP A 178 -3.13 10.16 18.17
CA ASP A 178 -2.05 9.52 18.93
C ASP A 178 -1.14 8.66 18.05
N ILE A 179 -1.52 8.42 16.78
CA ILE A 179 -0.70 7.64 15.83
C ILE A 179 0.66 8.29 15.69
N GLN A 180 1.70 7.52 15.97
CA GLN A 180 3.07 7.98 15.98
C GLN A 180 3.69 7.86 14.58
N ILE A 181 4.23 8.95 14.04
CA ILE A 181 4.77 9.02 12.68
C ILE A 181 6.25 9.42 12.73
N LEU A 182 7.08 8.67 12.02
CA LEU A 182 8.49 8.97 11.77
C LEU A 182 8.72 9.11 10.25
N ILE A 183 9.42 10.16 9.84
CA ILE A 183 9.75 10.41 8.44
C ILE A 183 11.23 10.10 8.24
N THR A 184 11.56 9.17 7.33
CA THR A 184 12.95 8.68 7.18
C THR A 184 13.76 9.41 6.11
N SER A 185 13.15 10.29 5.29
CA SER A 185 13.91 11.06 4.29
C SER A 185 14.65 12.22 4.93
N SER A 186 15.97 12.13 4.91
CA SER A 186 16.93 13.17 5.32
C SER A 186 17.27 14.14 4.18
N GLU A 187 16.30 14.60 3.39
CA GLU A 187 16.58 15.64 2.36
C GLU A 187 16.78 17.03 3.00
N ASN A 188 16.42 17.19 4.27
CA ASN A 188 16.80 18.33 5.09
C ASN A 188 17.72 17.85 6.20
N GLU A 189 19.03 17.89 5.96
CA GLU A 189 20.10 17.78 6.96
C GLU A 189 20.09 19.00 7.91
N SER A 190 18.94 19.35 8.48
CA SER A 190 18.98 20.13 9.72
C SER A 190 19.43 19.17 10.80
N GLU A 191 20.58 19.47 11.42
CA GLU A 191 21.25 18.75 12.53
C GLU A 191 20.39 18.65 13.83
N ASP A 192 19.08 18.74 13.70
CA ASP A 192 18.15 18.59 14.80
C ASP A 192 17.94 17.08 15.04
N GLU A 193 18.43 16.59 16.19
CA GLU A 193 18.16 15.26 16.77
C GLU A 193 16.65 14.91 16.85
N GLU A 194 15.78 15.90 16.60
CA GLU A 194 14.34 15.77 16.56
C GLU A 194 13.79 15.09 15.30
N SER A 195 14.59 14.99 14.24
CA SER A 195 14.20 14.36 12.96
C SER A 195 14.11 12.82 13.04
N GLU A 196 14.70 12.20 14.06
CA GLU A 196 14.73 10.74 14.23
C GLU A 196 13.65 10.20 15.20
N LYS A 197 12.76 11.06 15.69
CA LYS A 197 11.75 10.67 16.69
C LYS A 197 10.38 10.55 16.07
N PHE A 198 9.63 9.56 16.53
CA PHE A 198 8.21 9.46 16.27
C PHE A 198 7.48 10.65 16.89
N LYS A 199 6.62 11.29 16.10
CA LYS A 199 5.76 12.41 16.53
C LYS A 199 4.29 12.06 16.28
N PRO A 200 3.37 12.48 17.17
CA PRO A 200 1.96 12.16 16.99
C PRO A 200 1.39 12.83 15.72
N LEU A 201 0.40 12.21 15.08
CA LEU A 201 -0.29 12.78 13.92
C LEU A 201 -0.85 14.18 14.21
N SER A 202 -1.28 14.42 15.46
CA SER A 202 -1.74 15.74 15.91
C SER A 202 -0.69 16.85 15.77
N SER A 203 0.61 16.54 15.75
CA SER A 203 1.66 17.55 15.53
C SER A 203 1.77 17.99 14.06
N ILE A 204 1.35 17.15 13.11
CA ILE A 204 1.38 17.45 11.68
C ILE A 204 -0.02 17.74 11.09
N LEU A 205 -1.09 17.53 11.85
CA LEU A 205 -2.45 17.92 11.51
C LEU A 205 -3.17 18.48 12.76
N PRO A 206 -2.86 19.73 13.16
CA PRO A 206 -3.52 20.36 14.29
C PRO A 206 -4.97 20.73 13.95
N ASN A 207 -5.86 20.62 14.94
CA ASN A 207 -7.30 20.92 14.80
C ASN A 207 -7.94 20.25 13.57
N PRO A 208 -7.84 18.91 13.45
CA PRO A 208 -8.37 18.21 12.29
C PRO A 208 -9.90 18.31 12.26
N PHE A 209 -10.45 18.28 11.04
CA PHE A 209 -11.82 17.85 10.82
C PHE A 209 -11.83 16.33 10.68
N GLY A 210 -12.75 15.60 11.29
CA GLY A 210 -12.78 14.14 11.27
C GLY A 210 -14.13 13.54 11.65
N PRO A 211 -14.19 12.22 11.87
CA PRO A 211 -15.43 11.52 12.14
C PRO A 211 -16.26 12.13 13.27
N TYR A 212 -15.64 12.56 14.36
CA TYR A 212 -16.33 13.10 15.53
C TYR A 212 -16.97 14.49 15.32
N ASP A 213 -16.68 15.16 14.20
CA ASP A 213 -17.39 16.39 13.81
C ASP A 213 -18.74 16.10 13.15
N LEU A 214 -18.96 14.85 12.70
CA LEU A 214 -20.13 14.44 11.93
C LEU A 214 -20.91 13.27 12.55
N LEU A 215 -20.23 12.41 13.30
CA LEU A 215 -20.71 11.11 13.77
C LEU A 215 -20.66 11.03 15.30
N ASP A 216 -21.49 10.17 15.87
CA ASP A 216 -21.42 9.85 17.28
C ASP A 216 -20.20 8.95 17.61
N LYS A 217 -19.86 8.87 18.89
CA LYS A 217 -18.67 8.14 19.34
C LYS A 217 -18.74 6.63 19.16
N GLU A 218 -19.95 6.07 19.11
CA GLU A 218 -20.19 4.63 19.00
C GLU A 218 -20.16 4.15 17.54
N THR A 219 -20.21 5.06 16.58
CA THR A 219 -20.08 4.72 15.16
C THR A 219 -18.73 4.01 14.91
N PRO A 220 -18.73 2.78 14.35
CA PRO A 220 -17.49 2.09 14.00
C PRO A 220 -16.68 2.88 12.98
N LEU A 221 -15.38 3.01 13.23
CA LEU A 221 -14.44 3.71 12.36
C LEU A 221 -13.63 2.73 11.49
N LEU A 222 -12.78 3.26 10.61
CA LEU A 222 -11.95 2.43 9.75
C LEU A 222 -11.05 1.50 10.59
N LEU A 223 -10.90 0.25 10.13
CA LEU A 223 -10.27 -0.90 10.80
C LEU A 223 -11.11 -1.59 11.90
N GLU A 224 -12.16 -0.94 12.41
CA GLU A 224 -13.01 -1.58 13.40
C GLU A 224 -14.00 -2.57 12.78
N PRO A 225 -14.37 -3.64 13.50
CA PRO A 225 -15.36 -4.59 13.01
C PRO A 225 -16.68 -3.89 12.67
N HIS A 226 -17.15 -4.10 11.44
CA HIS A 226 -18.42 -3.58 10.97
C HIS A 226 -19.13 -4.60 10.06
N ASP A 227 -20.36 -4.97 10.41
CA ASP A 227 -21.21 -5.87 9.63
C ASP A 227 -22.35 -5.08 8.99
N ASN A 228 -22.42 -5.13 7.66
CA ASN A 228 -23.46 -4.47 6.87
C ASN A 228 -24.75 -5.31 6.75
N GLY A 229 -24.80 -6.50 7.35
CA GLY A 229 -25.94 -7.42 7.27
C GLY A 229 -26.14 -8.05 5.88
N LEU A 230 -25.11 -8.03 5.03
CA LEU A 230 -25.17 -8.60 3.69
C LEU A 230 -24.82 -10.09 3.73
N SER A 231 -25.65 -10.93 3.11
CA SER A 231 -25.43 -12.37 3.01
C SER A 231 -24.97 -12.79 1.62
N LEU A 232 -23.97 -13.65 1.54
CA LEU A 232 -23.60 -14.32 0.29
C LEU A 232 -24.63 -15.42 -0.01
N LEU A 233 -25.44 -15.24 -1.05
CA LEU A 233 -26.31 -16.31 -1.52
C LEU A 233 -25.44 -17.45 -2.07
N SER A 234 -25.57 -18.64 -1.49
CA SER A 234 -24.99 -19.84 -2.09
C SER A 234 -25.62 -20.03 -3.46
N LYS A 235 -24.81 -20.03 -4.53
CA LYS A 235 -25.28 -20.52 -5.83
C LYS A 235 -25.68 -21.98 -5.63
N THR A 236 -26.98 -22.26 -5.67
CA THR A 236 -27.47 -23.60 -5.97
C THR A 236 -27.00 -23.91 -7.39
N ILE A 237 -26.01 -24.79 -7.52
CA ILE A 237 -25.51 -25.29 -8.81
C ILE A 237 -26.52 -26.31 -9.34
#